data_AF-A0A5S3X0A1-F1
#
_entry.id   AF-A0A5S3X0A1-F1
#
_cell.length_a   1.000
_cell.length_b   1.000
_cell.length_c   1.000
_cell.angle_alpha   90.00
_cell.angle_beta   90.00
_cell.angle_gamma   90.00
#
_symmetry.space_group_name_H-M   'P 1'
#
loop_
_entity.id
_entity.type
_entity.pdbx_description
1 polymer ?
#
loop_
_entity_poly.entity_id
_entity_poly.type
_entity_poly.pdbx_seq_one_letter_code
_entity_poly.pdbx_strand_id
1 'polypeptide(L)' 'MDGRVKLNCRRLKELRKSLGLSQEKLACACQDQALCVSIATLKRAECGNRVYYRTAGDLARFYQIPVAELLTEQ' A
#
# COMPACT_ATOMS: atom_id res chain seq x y z
N MET A 1 -21.29 3.83 -0.74
CA MET A 1 -20.17 4.68 -1.21
C MET A 1 -18.97 3.77 -1.41
N ASP A 2 -18.44 3.67 -2.65
CA ASP A 2 -17.34 2.77 -3.01
C ASP A 2 -16.08 3.16 -2.23
N GLY A 3 -15.87 2.57 -1.05
CA GLY A 3 -14.72 2.83 -0.17
C GLY A 3 -13.39 2.30 -0.71
N ARG A 4 -13.23 2.27 -2.03
CA ARG A 4 -12.06 1.77 -2.75
C ARG A 4 -11.39 2.92 -3.50
N VAL A 5 -10.08 3.03 -3.31
CA VAL A 5 -9.22 4.02 -3.93
C VAL A 5 -8.16 3.35 -4.77
N LYS A 6 -7.70 4.07 -5.78
CA LYS A 6 -6.54 3.67 -6.57
C LYS A 6 -5.30 4.29 -5.94
N LEU A 7 -4.25 3.48 -5.80
CA LEU A 7 -2.97 3.95 -5.28
C LEU A 7 -1.98 4.17 -6.40
N ASN A 8 -1.03 5.09 -6.19
CA ASN A 8 0.08 5.32 -7.07
C ASN A 8 1.03 4.11 -7.00
N CYS A 9 0.85 3.20 -7.94
CA CYS A 9 1.60 1.96 -8.02
C CYS A 9 3.11 2.17 -8.24
N ARG A 10 3.50 3.27 -8.90
CA ARG A 10 4.92 3.62 -9.09
C ARG A 10 5.54 4.04 -7.75
N ARG A 11 4.88 4.94 -7.03
CA ARG A 11 5.31 5.41 -5.70
C ARG A 11 5.40 4.27 -4.70
N LEU A 12 4.42 3.36 -4.67
CA LEU A 12 4.46 2.16 -3.82
C LEU A 12 5.70 1.29 -4.10
N LYS A 13 6.02 1.06 -5.38
CA LYS A 13 7.20 0.28 -5.77
C LYS A 13 8.50 0.99 -5.39
N GLU A 14 8.56 2.31 -5.55
CA GLU A 14 9.71 3.13 -5.15
C GLU A 14 9.95 3.03 -3.64
N LEU A 15 8.91 3.26 -2.81
CA LEU A 15 8.99 3.17 -1.36
C LEU A 15 9.36 1.76 -0.87
N ARG A 16 8.80 0.73 -1.51
CA ARG A 16 9.17 -0.65 -1.18
C ARG A 16 10.62 -0.95 -1.52
N LYS A 17 11.09 -0.49 -2.69
CA LYS A 17 12.48 -0.68 -3.13
C LYS A 17 13.46 0.12 -2.28
N SER A 18 13.12 1.32 -1.83
CA SER A 18 13.98 2.12 -0.94
C SER A 18 14.20 1.44 0.42
N LEU A 19 13.23 0.65 0.88
CA LEU A 19 13.36 -0.20 2.07
C LEU A 19 14.06 -1.54 1.80
N GLY A 20 14.41 -1.85 0.54
CA GLY A 20 15.01 -3.14 0.17
C GLY A 20 14.08 -4.35 0.34
N LEU A 21 12.75 -4.14 0.34
CA LEU A 21 11.77 -5.19 0.62
C LEU A 21 11.21 -5.84 -0.65
N SER A 22 11.01 -7.15 -0.62
CA SER A 22 10.14 -7.84 -1.58
C SER A 22 8.67 -7.59 -1.24
N GLN A 23 7.75 -7.91 -2.15
CA GLN A 23 6.32 -7.81 -1.87
C GLN A 23 5.91 -8.68 -0.67
N GLU A 24 6.50 -9.88 -0.56
CA GLU A 24 6.29 -10.79 0.57
C GLU A 24 6.80 -10.20 1.88
N LYS A 25 8.03 -9.67 1.88
CA LYS A 25 8.61 -9.06 3.07
C LYS A 25 7.83 -7.83 3.52
N LEU A 26 7.35 -7.01 2.58
CA LEU A 26 6.51 -5.87 2.92
C LEU A 26 5.18 -6.32 3.54
N ALA A 27 4.51 -7.32 2.96
CA ALA A 27 3.28 -7.85 3.54
C ALA A 27 3.50 -8.45 4.93
N CYS A 28 4.62 -9.12 5.16
CA CYS A 28 5.01 -9.64 6.46
C CYS A 28 5.27 -8.51 7.46
N ALA A 29 6.01 -7.46 7.07
CA ALA A 29 6.27 -6.30 7.90
C ALA A 29 4.98 -5.52 8.25
N CYS A 30 4.03 -5.43 7.32
CA CYS A 30 2.72 -4.86 7.62
C CYS A 30 1.96 -5.70 8.66
N GLN A 31 1.99 -7.04 8.55
CA GLN A 31 1.34 -7.93 9.52
C GLN A 31 1.99 -7.85 10.91
N ASP A 32 3.31 -7.70 10.98
CA ASP A 32 4.05 -7.50 12.24
C ASP A 32 3.58 -6.23 12.98
N GLN A 33 3.19 -5.20 12.22
CA GLN A 33 2.61 -3.95 12.75
C GLN A 33 1.08 -4.01 12.95
N ALA A 34 0.48 -5.20 12.93
CA ALA A 34 -0.97 -5.43 13.01
C ALA A 34 -1.80 -4.71 11.92
N LEU A 35 -1.19 -4.44 10.76
CA LEU A 35 -1.85 -3.82 9.61
C LEU A 35 -2.50 -4.89 8.72
N CYS A 36 -3.71 -4.61 8.24
CA CYS A 36 -4.50 -5.55 7.44
C CYS A 36 -4.10 -5.59 5.96
N VAL A 37 -2.79 -5.73 5.68
CA VAL A 37 -2.23 -5.73 4.32
C VAL A 37 -1.63 -7.08 3.98
N SER A 38 -2.44 -7.94 3.36
CA SER A 38 -1.97 -9.21 2.81
C SER A 38 -1.20 -9.02 1.50
N ILE A 39 -0.35 -9.99 1.15
CA ILE A 39 0.39 -9.98 -0.12
C ILE A 39 -0.50 -9.82 -1.35
N ALA A 40 -1.69 -10.44 -1.37
CA ALA A 40 -2.63 -10.32 -2.49
C ALA A 40 -3.16 -8.88 -2.64
N THR A 41 -3.37 -8.19 -1.52
CA THR A 41 -3.81 -6.78 -1.51
C THR A 41 -2.67 -5.86 -1.95
N LEU A 42 -1.44 -6.14 -1.51
CA LEU A 42 -0.27 -5.40 -1.95
C LEU A 42 -0.02 -5.57 -3.45
N LYS A 43 -0.09 -6.81 -3.98
CA LYS A 43 0.01 -7.07 -5.42
C LYS A 43 -1.05 -6.31 -6.19
N ARG A 44 -2.30 -6.28 -5.71
CA ARG A 44 -3.38 -5.48 -6.32
C ARG A 44 -3.01 -4.00 -6.36
N ALA A 45 -2.55 -3.44 -5.24
CA ALA A 45 -2.15 -2.04 -5.16
C ALA A 45 -0.97 -1.71 -6.10
N GLU A 46 0.07 -2.55 -6.14
CA GLU A 46 1.24 -2.37 -7.02
C GLU A 46 0.95 -2.63 -8.50
N CYS A 47 -0.13 -3.35 -8.83
CA CYS A 47 -0.63 -3.51 -10.19
C CYS A 47 -1.61 -2.38 -10.59
N GLY A 48 -1.87 -1.40 -9.71
CA GLY A 48 -2.75 -0.26 -10.01
C GLY A 48 -4.24 -0.57 -9.88
N ASN A 49 -4.61 -1.68 -9.24
CA ASN A 49 -6.01 -2.00 -8.95
C ASN A 49 -6.52 -1.17 -7.75
N ARG A 50 -7.84 -0.97 -7.72
CA ARG A 50 -8.51 -0.32 -6.58
C ARG A 50 -8.43 -1.20 -5.34
N VAL A 51 -8.01 -0.63 -4.22
CA VAL A 51 -7.97 -1.26 -2.90
C VAL A 51 -8.83 -0.47 -1.92
N TYR A 52 -9.19 -1.06 -0.78
CA TYR A 52 -9.98 -0.33 0.22
C TYR A 52 -9.22 0.88 0.79
N TYR A 53 -9.93 1.94 1.14
CA TYR A 53 -9.34 3.13 1.76
C TYR A 53 -8.57 2.78 3.05
N ARG A 54 -9.05 1.80 3.82
CA ARG A 54 -8.33 1.27 4.99
C ARG A 54 -6.92 0.78 4.64
N THR A 55 -6.76 0.09 3.51
CA THR A 55 -5.47 -0.42 3.03
C THR A 55 -4.56 0.73 2.61
N ALA A 56 -5.11 1.79 2.01
CA ALA A 56 -4.37 3.00 1.71
C ALA A 56 -3.83 3.63 3.00
N GLY A 57 -4.67 3.73 4.03
CA GLY A 57 -4.29 4.23 5.35
C GLY A 57 -3.24 3.35 6.04
N ASP A 58 -3.38 2.02 5.99
CA ASP A 58 -2.42 1.07 6.54
C ASP A 58 -1.05 1.22 5.86
N LEU A 59 -1.01 1.29 4.53
CA LEU A 59 0.22 1.51 3.78
C LEU A 59 0.85 2.88 4.08
N ALA A 60 0.02 3.92 4.16
CA ALA A 60 0.46 5.27 4.52
C ALA A 60 1.12 5.28 5.91
N ARG A 61 0.49 4.60 6.87
CA ARG A 61 1.01 4.43 8.23
C ARG A 61 2.32 3.66 8.25
N PHE A 62 2.41 2.56 7.49
CA PHE A 62 3.63 1.76 7.37
C PHE A 62 4.80 2.59 6.83
N TYR A 63 4.57 3.37 5.77
CA TYR A 63 5.58 4.23 5.16
C TYR A 63 5.78 5.56 5.89
N GLN A 64 5.00 5.85 6.92
CA GLN A 64 5.00 7.11 7.67
C GLN A 64 4.81 8.35 6.78
N ILE A 65 3.96 8.23 5.76
CA ILE A 65 3.62 9.33 4.84
C ILE A 65 2.11 9.61 4.87
N PRO A 66 1.65 10.81 4.48
CA PRO A 66 0.23 11.09 4.33
C PRO A 66 -0.41 10.16 3.29
N VAL A 67 -1.63 9.69 3.56
CA VAL A 67 -2.37 8.83 2.60
C VAL A 67 -2.53 9.51 1.24
N ALA A 68 -2.66 10.83 1.21
CA ALA A 68 -2.73 11.63 -0.02
C ALA A 68 -1.54 11.41 -0.96
N GLU A 69 -0.32 11.17 -0.45
CA GLU A 69 0.84 10.86 -1.29
C GLU A 69 0.76 9.49 -1.99
N LEU A 70 -0.01 8.56 -1.41
CA LEU A 70 -0.24 7.24 -1.99
C LEU A 70 -1.45 7.21 -2.91
N LEU A 71 -2.37 8.15 -2.78
CA LEU A 71 -3.52 8.26 -3.67
C LEU A 71 -3.03 8.75 -5.04
N THR A 72 -3.55 8.15 -6.10
CA THR A 72 -3.55 8.82 -7.40
C THR A 72 -4.77 9.72 -7.40
N GLU A 73 -4.55 11.02 -7.60
CA GLU A 73 -5.65 11.91 -8.00
C GLU A 73 -6.32 11.31 -9.23
N GLN A 74 -7.65 11.45 -9.27
CA GLN A 74 -8.52 10.72 -10.21
C GLN A 74 -8.18 11.01 -11.67
#